data_AF-X1G0X0-F1
#
_entry.id   AF-X1G0X0-F1
#
_cell.length_a   1.000
_cell.length_b   1.000
_cell.length_c   1.000
_cell.angle_alpha   90.00
_cell.angle_beta   90.00
_cell.angle_gamma   90.00
#
_symmetry.space_group_name_H-M   'P 1'
#
loop_
_entity.id
_entity.type
_entity.pdbx_description
1 polymer ?
#
loop_
_entity_poly.entity_id
_entity_poly.type
_entity_poly.pdbx_seq_one_letter_code
_entity_poly.pdbx_strand_id
1 'polypeptide(L)'
;DKNQRVAILDYLTFIHDEKRSQSIDEIPNESKPLRNRIYALTAKSYLEKVTPKILHEFGISINKAKDIIKQVRNSENFDHTKYNILIPNDSAVRKKLSSEIVLRRYPRIDRKVTMDTNRVSRIPYSVHGKTGQIAIVIKDIKNFYPDSAPTVWEALM
;
A
#
# COMPACT_ATOMS: atom_id res chain seq x y z
N ASP A 1 -7.38 -20.97 14.91
CA ASP A 1 -6.80 -20.61 16.23
C ASP A 1 -5.86 -19.40 16.10
N LYS A 2 -5.18 -18.99 17.18
CA LYS A 2 -4.22 -17.87 17.18
C LYS A 2 -3.05 -18.08 16.21
N ASN A 3 -2.51 -19.29 16.11
CA ASN A 3 -1.35 -19.58 15.26
C ASN A 3 -1.71 -19.45 13.78
N GLN A 4 -2.90 -19.92 13.39
CA GLN A 4 -3.42 -19.72 12.04
C GLN A 4 -3.57 -18.23 11.69
N ARG A 5 -4.06 -17.40 12.62
CA ARG A 5 -4.20 -15.94 12.41
C ARG A 5 -2.85 -15.26 12.23
N VAL A 6 -1.84 -15.66 13.01
CA VAL A 6 -0.46 -15.18 12.86
C VAL A 6 0.09 -15.55 11.49
N ALA A 7 -0.04 -16.82 11.08
CA ALA A 7 0.44 -17.27 9.77
C ALA A 7 -0.22 -16.53 8.60
N ILE A 8 -1.54 -16.32 8.65
CA ILE A 8 -2.27 -15.54 7.64
C ILE A 8 -1.79 -14.08 7.64
N LEU A 9 -1.68 -13.47 8.82
CA LEU A 9 -1.21 -12.09 8.94
C LEU A 9 0.19 -11.96 8.36
N ASP A 10 1.12 -12.86 8.69
CA ASP A 10 2.49 -12.80 8.20
C ASP A 10 2.57 -13.02 6.68
N TYR A 11 1.69 -13.84 6.10
CA TYR A 11 1.56 -13.93 4.64
C TYR A 11 1.03 -12.63 4.01
N LEU A 12 0.10 -11.95 4.67
CA LEU A 12 -0.50 -10.70 4.18
C LEU A 12 0.40 -9.48 4.42
N THR A 13 1.24 -9.50 5.46
CA THR A 13 2.14 -8.41 5.83
C THR A 13 3.57 -8.84 5.56
N PHE A 14 4.09 -8.49 4.40
CA PHE A 14 5.48 -8.80 4.03
C PHE A 14 6.51 -7.91 4.75
N ILE A 15 6.06 -6.79 5.33
CA ILE A 15 6.89 -5.87 6.11
C ILE A 15 6.54 -6.04 7.58
N HIS A 16 7.45 -6.68 8.30
CA HIS A 16 7.32 -7.03 9.71
C HIS A 16 8.02 -6.04 10.63
N ASP A 17 8.94 -5.20 10.11
CA ASP A 17 9.70 -4.27 10.93
C ASP A 17 8.98 -2.93 11.13
N GLU A 18 9.03 -2.40 12.36
CA GLU A 18 8.43 -1.11 12.70
C GLU A 18 9.05 0.05 11.89
N LYS A 19 10.32 -0.12 11.50
CA LYS A 19 11.10 0.84 10.70
C LYS A 19 10.85 0.75 9.20
N ARG A 20 10.15 -0.29 8.73
CA ARG A 20 9.75 -0.50 7.33
C ARG A 20 10.91 -0.48 6.34
N SER A 21 12.02 -1.08 6.75
CA SER A 21 13.25 -1.17 5.97
C SER A 21 13.30 -2.37 5.03
N GLN A 22 12.39 -3.34 5.18
CA GLN A 22 12.34 -4.53 4.33
C GLN A 22 12.00 -4.18 2.88
N SER A 23 12.78 -4.74 1.96
CA SER A 23 12.62 -4.48 0.52
C SER A 23 11.67 -5.48 -0.11
N ILE A 24 10.83 -5.04 -1.06
CA ILE A 24 10.00 -5.94 -1.87
C ILE A 24 10.90 -6.83 -2.76
N ASP A 25 12.13 -6.40 -3.02
CA ASP A 25 13.10 -7.19 -3.78
C ASP A 25 13.66 -8.37 -2.99
N GLU A 26 13.51 -8.38 -1.66
CA GLU A 26 13.92 -9.50 -0.79
C GLU A 26 12.89 -10.64 -0.78
N ILE A 27 11.73 -10.47 -1.43
CA ILE A 27 10.73 -11.53 -1.60
C ILE A 27 11.34 -12.69 -2.41
N PRO A 28 11.34 -13.94 -1.89
CA PRO A 28 11.88 -15.10 -2.58
C PRO A 28 11.25 -15.30 -3.97
N ASN A 29 12.03 -15.87 -4.90
CA ASN A 29 11.57 -16.05 -6.28
C ASN A 29 10.39 -17.02 -6.41
N GLU A 30 10.24 -17.95 -5.46
CA GLU A 30 9.10 -18.86 -5.35
C GLU A 30 7.78 -18.08 -5.15
N SER A 31 7.87 -16.88 -4.57
CA SER A 31 6.75 -15.96 -4.36
C SER A 31 6.64 -14.88 -5.45
N LYS A 32 7.20 -15.12 -6.65
CA LYS A 32 7.15 -14.19 -7.79
C LYS A 32 5.74 -13.69 -8.13
N PRO A 33 4.66 -14.51 -8.10
CA PRO A 33 3.30 -14.00 -8.36
C PRO A 33 2.86 -12.93 -7.35
N LEU A 34 3.19 -13.12 -6.07
CA LEU A 34 2.90 -12.15 -5.02
C LEU A 34 3.73 -10.88 -5.20
N ARG A 35 5.03 -11.00 -5.46
CA ARG A 35 5.91 -9.85 -5.75
C ARG A 35 5.38 -9.03 -6.92
N ASN A 36 5.02 -9.67 -8.04
CA ASN A 36 4.46 -9.01 -9.21
C ASN A 36 3.17 -8.26 -8.87
N ARG A 37 2.28 -8.88 -8.09
CA ARG A 37 1.03 -8.27 -7.64
C ARG A 37 1.25 -7.06 -6.74
N ILE A 38 2.20 -7.15 -5.80
CA ILE A 38 2.56 -6.02 -4.93
C ILE A 38 3.06 -4.86 -5.80
N TYR A 39 4.04 -5.08 -6.68
CA TYR A 39 4.56 -4.04 -7.57
C TYR A 39 3.47 -3.42 -8.45
N ALA A 40 2.56 -4.23 -9.00
CA ALA A 40 1.45 -3.72 -9.81
C ALA A 40 0.52 -2.78 -9.03
N LEU A 41 0.25 -3.07 -7.76
CA LEU A 41 -0.67 -2.30 -6.93
C LEU A 41 0.00 -1.08 -6.27
N THR A 42 1.24 -1.23 -5.80
CA THR A 42 1.91 -0.20 -4.99
C THR A 42 2.85 0.67 -5.82
N ALA A 43 3.73 0.07 -6.63
CA ALA A 43 4.75 0.82 -7.35
C ALA A 43 4.14 1.67 -8.48
N LYS A 44 3.18 1.14 -9.24
CA LYS A 44 2.47 1.92 -10.27
C LYS A 44 1.80 3.16 -9.66
N SER A 45 0.96 2.96 -8.64
CA SER A 45 0.24 4.03 -7.92
C SER A 45 1.17 5.08 -7.29
N TYR A 46 2.38 4.67 -6.87
CA TYR A 46 3.40 5.61 -6.42
C TYR A 46 4.02 6.40 -7.59
N LEU A 47 4.57 5.70 -8.59
CA LEU A 47 5.33 6.28 -9.69
C LEU A 47 4.47 7.15 -10.63
N GLU A 48 3.16 6.92 -10.72
CA GLU A 48 2.25 7.80 -11.48
C GLU A 48 2.11 9.19 -10.86
N LYS A 49 2.24 9.28 -9.53
CA LYS A 49 1.95 10.48 -8.73
C LYS A 49 3.20 11.16 -8.19
N VAL A 50 4.36 10.49 -8.24
CA VAL A 50 5.64 11.04 -7.78
C VAL A 50 6.10 12.18 -8.70
N THR A 51 6.83 13.15 -8.15
CA THR A 51 7.44 14.23 -8.94
C THR A 51 8.84 13.81 -9.43
N PRO A 52 9.31 14.34 -10.58
CA PRO A 52 10.67 14.07 -11.04
C PRO A 52 11.76 14.45 -10.03
N LYS A 53 11.50 15.47 -9.19
CA LYS A 53 12.43 15.92 -8.14
C LYS A 53 12.68 14.86 -7.08
N ILE A 54 11.63 14.16 -6.63
CA ILE A 54 11.75 13.08 -5.64
C ILE A 54 12.58 11.92 -6.21
N LEU A 55 12.33 11.52 -7.46
CA LEU A 55 13.14 10.48 -8.10
C LEU A 55 14.61 10.93 -8.27
N HIS A 56 14.84 12.23 -8.46
CA HIS A 56 16.17 12.80 -8.53
C HIS A 56 16.93 12.70 -7.20
N GLU A 57 16.26 12.93 -6.08
CA GLU A 57 16.82 12.74 -4.74
C GLU A 57 17.25 11.27 -4.48
N PHE A 58 16.66 10.32 -5.21
CA PHE A 58 17.07 8.91 -5.16
C PHE A 58 18.27 8.56 -6.04
N GLY A 59 18.75 9.49 -6.88
CA GLY A 59 19.88 9.28 -7.79
C GLY A 59 19.49 9.09 -9.26
N ILE A 60 18.24 9.32 -9.63
CA ILE A 60 17.78 9.24 -11.03
C ILE A 60 17.94 10.61 -11.70
N SER A 61 18.51 10.70 -12.89
CA SER A 61 18.59 12.00 -13.58
C SER A 61 17.19 12.57 -13.85
N ILE A 62 17.02 13.90 -13.79
CA ILE A 62 15.70 14.55 -13.94
C ILE A 62 15.02 14.16 -15.27
N ASN A 63 15.78 14.07 -16.35
CA ASN A 63 15.25 13.67 -17.67
C ASN A 63 14.74 12.22 -17.62
N LYS A 64 15.54 11.30 -17.10
CA LYS A 64 15.14 9.89 -16.95
C LYS A 64 13.95 9.75 -16.01
N ALA A 65 13.87 10.56 -14.94
CA ALA A 65 12.72 10.57 -14.03
C ALA A 65 11.43 10.98 -14.74
N LYS A 66 11.47 12.03 -15.59
CA LYS A 66 10.33 12.43 -16.42
C LYS A 66 9.90 11.31 -17.36
N ASP A 67 10.86 10.65 -18.00
CA ASP A 67 10.59 9.55 -18.93
C ASP A 67 9.98 8.34 -18.21
N ILE A 68 10.49 7.97 -17.03
CA ILE A 68 9.92 6.90 -16.21
C ILE A 68 8.46 7.21 -15.87
N ILE A 69 8.18 8.41 -15.34
CA ILE A 69 6.82 8.81 -14.95
C ILE A 69 5.88 8.77 -16.17
N LYS A 70 6.33 9.26 -17.33
CA LYS A 70 5.56 9.21 -18.59
C LYS A 70 5.28 7.76 -19.01
N GLN A 71 6.28 6.89 -19.00
CA GLN A 71 6.12 5.48 -19.38
C GLN A 71 5.21 4.72 -18.41
N VAL A 72 5.30 4.98 -17.11
CA VAL A 72 4.41 4.37 -16.11
C VAL A 72 2.96 4.78 -16.38
N ARG A 73 2.69 6.08 -16.58
CA ARG A 73 1.33 6.59 -16.84
C ARG A 73 0.70 6.03 -18.12
N ASN A 74 1.53 5.83 -19.15
CA ASN A 74 1.07 5.26 -20.43
C ASN A 74 0.99 3.73 -20.40
N SER A 75 1.42 3.08 -19.31
CA SER A 75 1.39 1.63 -19.22
C SER A 75 0.03 1.14 -18.71
N GLU A 76 -0.62 0.28 -19.47
CA GLU A 76 -1.83 -0.42 -19.00
C GLU A 76 -1.46 -1.38 -17.86
N ASN A 77 -0.52 -2.28 -18.14
CA ASN A 77 0.03 -3.22 -17.16
C ASN A 77 1.38 -2.71 -16.66
N PHE A 78 1.58 -2.74 -15.34
CA PHE A 78 2.85 -2.45 -14.68
C PHE A 78 3.12 -3.57 -13.69
N ASP A 79 4.23 -4.29 -13.86
CA ASP A 79 4.62 -5.39 -12.99
C ASP A 79 6.10 -5.25 -12.59
N HIS A 80 6.62 -6.21 -11.84
CA HIS A 80 8.02 -6.24 -11.44
C HIS A 80 8.98 -6.27 -12.65
N THR A 81 8.61 -6.91 -13.75
CA THR A 81 9.43 -6.95 -14.97
C THR A 81 9.57 -5.57 -15.59
N LYS A 82 8.45 -4.85 -15.78
CA LYS A 82 8.47 -3.47 -16.27
C LYS A 82 9.18 -2.53 -15.31
N TYR A 83 8.98 -2.70 -14.00
CA TYR A 83 9.73 -1.97 -13.00
C TYR A 83 11.24 -2.15 -13.21
N ASN A 84 11.72 -3.38 -13.43
CA ASN A 84 13.13 -3.66 -13.65
C ASN A 84 13.71 -3.09 -14.94
N ILE A 85 12.88 -2.94 -15.99
CA ILE A 85 13.27 -2.31 -17.25
C ILE A 85 13.42 -0.80 -17.08
N LEU A 86 12.46 -0.17 -16.38
CA LEU A 86 12.38 1.29 -16.28
C LEU A 86 13.33 1.87 -15.23
N ILE A 87 13.45 1.19 -14.08
CA ILE A 87 14.25 1.66 -12.96
C ILE A 87 15.71 1.23 -13.16
N PRO A 88 16.68 2.17 -13.03
CA PRO A 88 18.10 1.85 -13.15
C PRO A 88 18.49 0.63 -12.34
N ASN A 89 19.39 -0.20 -12.87
CA ASN A 89 19.94 -1.35 -12.16
C ASN A 89 21.03 -0.93 -11.16
N ASP A 90 20.72 0.04 -10.31
CA ASP A 90 21.55 0.50 -9.21
C ASP A 90 20.91 0.05 -7.90
N SER A 91 21.65 -0.71 -7.09
CA SER A 91 21.15 -1.33 -5.86
C SER A 91 20.78 -0.29 -4.80
N ALA A 92 21.51 0.82 -4.71
CA ALA A 92 21.23 1.89 -3.75
C ALA A 92 19.96 2.67 -4.14
N VAL A 93 19.81 2.99 -5.43
CA VAL A 93 18.60 3.64 -5.97
C VAL A 93 17.38 2.75 -5.75
N ARG A 94 17.47 1.47 -6.12
CA ARG A 94 16.36 0.51 -6.01
C ARG A 94 15.93 0.29 -4.57
N LYS A 95 16.89 0.15 -3.64
CA LYS A 95 16.58 0.00 -2.23
C LYS A 95 15.82 1.21 -1.69
N LYS A 96 16.31 2.44 -1.95
CA LYS A 96 15.64 3.68 -1.52
C LYS A 96 14.22 3.77 -2.09
N LEU A 97 14.07 3.52 -3.40
CA LEU A 97 12.78 3.61 -4.07
C LEU A 97 11.80 2.54 -3.57
N SER A 98 12.24 1.29 -3.42
CA SER A 98 11.41 0.21 -2.88
C SER A 98 10.94 0.53 -1.45
N SER A 99 11.85 0.95 -0.57
CA SER A 99 11.50 1.35 0.80
C SER A 99 10.49 2.50 0.82
N GLU A 100 10.63 3.48 -0.06
CA GLU A 100 9.68 4.59 -0.16
C GLU A 100 8.29 4.16 -0.66
N ILE A 101 8.25 3.30 -1.68
CA ILE A 101 7.00 2.71 -2.20
C ILE A 101 6.30 1.95 -1.07
N VAL A 102 7.04 1.10 -0.36
CA VAL A 102 6.55 0.35 0.80
C VAL A 102 5.98 1.29 1.85
N LEU A 103 6.77 2.27 2.27
CA LEU A 103 6.42 3.20 3.33
C LEU A 103 5.11 3.95 3.04
N ARG A 104 4.89 4.36 1.79
CA ARG A 104 3.76 5.19 1.39
C ARG A 104 2.54 4.44 0.86
N ARG A 105 2.70 3.24 0.31
CA ARG A 105 1.62 2.54 -0.41
C ARG A 105 1.27 1.18 0.15
N TYR A 106 2.19 0.51 0.84
CA TYR A 106 1.89 -0.82 1.37
C TYR A 106 0.94 -0.73 2.57
N PRO A 107 -0.13 -1.55 2.63
CA PRO A 107 -1.12 -1.47 3.70
C PRO A 107 -0.51 -1.79 5.07
N ARG A 108 -0.95 -1.04 6.09
CA ARG A 108 -0.52 -1.21 7.49
C ARG A 108 -1.66 -1.88 8.25
N ILE A 109 -1.47 -3.14 8.62
CA ILE A 109 -2.46 -3.92 9.37
C ILE A 109 -2.12 -3.82 10.87
N ASP A 110 -3.10 -3.50 11.70
CA ASP A 110 -2.95 -3.56 13.16
C ASP A 110 -2.86 -5.03 13.60
N ARG A 111 -1.61 -5.49 13.83
CA ARG A 111 -1.31 -6.88 14.19
C ARG A 111 -2.08 -7.33 15.44
N LYS A 112 -2.25 -6.45 16.44
CA LYS A 112 -2.89 -6.82 17.72
C LYS A 112 -4.35 -7.19 17.50
N VAL A 113 -5.06 -6.43 16.66
CA VAL A 113 -6.47 -6.70 16.35
C VAL A 113 -6.66 -7.96 15.52
N THR A 114 -5.69 -8.29 14.64
CA THR A 114 -5.80 -9.48 13.79
C THR A 114 -5.49 -10.79 14.53
N MET A 115 -4.45 -10.82 15.37
CA MET A 115 -3.95 -12.04 16.02
C MET A 115 -4.77 -12.47 17.24
N ASP A 116 -5.33 -11.52 17.98
CA ASP A 116 -6.06 -11.78 19.23
C ASP A 116 -7.50 -12.24 18.95
N THR A 117 -7.85 -13.45 19.40
CA THR A 117 -9.18 -14.04 19.23
C THR A 117 -10.24 -13.39 20.11
N ASN A 118 -9.83 -12.67 21.16
CA ASN A 118 -10.73 -12.06 22.14
C ASN A 118 -10.82 -10.54 21.95
N ARG A 119 -10.25 -10.00 20.87
CA ARG A 119 -10.27 -8.56 20.62
C ARG A 119 -11.68 -8.10 20.27
N VAL A 120 -12.14 -7.07 20.98
CA VAL A 120 -13.39 -6.38 20.65
C VAL A 120 -13.16 -5.44 19.47
N SER A 121 -14.02 -5.52 18.46
CA SER A 121 -14.07 -4.60 17.33
C SER A 121 -15.33 -3.74 17.38
N ARG A 122 -15.31 -2.62 16.67
CA ARG A 122 -16.48 -1.75 16.58
C ARG A 122 -17.61 -2.46 15.82
N ILE A 123 -18.82 -2.34 16.35
CA ILE A 123 -20.03 -2.91 15.74
C ILE A 123 -20.42 -2.07 14.50
N PRO A 124 -20.75 -2.69 13.36
CA PRO A 124 -21.32 -1.97 12.22
C PRO A 124 -22.55 -1.14 12.61
N TYR A 125 -22.74 0.01 11.96
CA TYR A 125 -23.80 0.99 12.20
C TYR A 125 -23.77 1.67 13.57
N SER A 126 -22.73 1.46 14.37
CA SER A 126 -22.51 2.27 15.58
C SER A 126 -22.04 3.69 15.25
N VAL A 127 -22.33 4.63 16.16
CA VAL A 127 -21.92 6.04 16.03
C VAL A 127 -20.49 6.22 16.54
N HIS A 128 -19.63 6.83 15.73
CA HIS A 128 -18.31 7.25 16.16
C HIS A 128 -18.40 8.46 17.09
N GLY A 129 -18.24 8.27 18.41
CA GLY A 129 -18.45 9.32 19.42
C GLY A 129 -17.72 10.65 19.15
N LYS A 130 -16.53 10.63 18.54
CA LYS A 130 -15.79 11.86 18.18
C LYS A 130 -16.31 12.60 16.93
N THR A 131 -16.72 11.88 15.87
CA THR A 131 -17.04 12.49 14.57
C THR A 131 -18.55 12.53 14.31
N GLY A 132 -19.36 11.82 15.10
CA GLY A 132 -20.79 11.64 14.84
C GLY A 132 -21.10 10.76 13.63
N GLN A 133 -20.09 10.30 12.90
CA GLN A 133 -20.26 9.44 11.71
C GLN A 133 -20.69 8.04 12.09
N ILE A 134 -21.55 7.45 11.27
CA ILE A 134 -22.05 6.09 11.42
C ILE A 134 -21.08 5.12 10.73
N ALA A 135 -20.70 4.05 11.43
CA ALA A 135 -19.78 3.02 10.92
C ALA A 135 -20.47 2.11 9.88
N ILE A 136 -20.56 2.56 8.63
CA ILE A 136 -21.26 1.82 7.58
C ILE A 136 -20.45 0.65 7.00
N VAL A 137 -21.17 -0.32 6.42
CA VAL A 137 -20.56 -1.38 5.60
C VAL A 137 -20.18 -0.79 4.23
N ILE A 138 -18.90 -0.84 3.89
CA ILE A 138 -18.38 -0.38 2.59
C ILE A 138 -18.58 -1.50 1.57
N LYS A 139 -19.56 -1.34 0.67
CA LYS A 139 -19.81 -2.30 -0.43
C LYS A 139 -18.96 -2.03 -1.67
N ASP A 140 -18.67 -0.75 -1.95
CA ASP A 140 -17.83 -0.33 -3.05
C ASP A 140 -16.70 0.59 -2.55
N ILE A 141 -15.51 0.01 -2.40
CA ILE A 141 -14.34 0.73 -1.88
C ILE A 141 -13.82 1.80 -2.85
N LYS A 142 -14.09 1.69 -4.16
CA LYS A 142 -13.55 2.62 -5.15
C LYS A 142 -14.27 3.97 -5.12
N ASN A 143 -15.56 3.95 -4.77
CA ASN A 143 -16.42 5.12 -4.71
C ASN A 143 -16.67 5.60 -3.27
N PHE A 144 -16.08 4.94 -2.27
CA PHE A 144 -16.23 5.33 -0.87
C PHE A 144 -15.29 6.48 -0.51
N TYR A 145 -15.86 7.52 0.11
CA TYR A 145 -15.12 8.61 0.74
C TYR A 145 -15.47 8.69 2.22
N PRO A 146 -14.50 8.86 3.14
CA PRO A 146 -14.79 8.94 4.56
C PRO A 146 -15.78 10.06 4.92
N ASP A 147 -15.70 11.20 4.23
CA ASP A 147 -16.56 12.35 4.47
C ASP A 147 -17.99 12.16 3.93
N SER A 148 -18.19 11.17 3.05
CA SER A 148 -19.53 10.81 2.57
C SER A 148 -20.26 9.83 3.49
N ALA A 149 -19.65 9.45 4.62
CA ALA A 149 -20.31 8.57 5.59
C ALA A 149 -21.39 9.35 6.35
N PRO A 150 -22.61 8.81 6.47
CA PRO A 150 -23.71 9.51 7.10
C PRO A 150 -23.42 9.78 8.57
N THR A 151 -23.92 10.90 9.07
CA THR A 151 -23.81 11.29 10.47
C THR A 151 -25.11 10.99 11.22
N VAL A 152 -25.02 10.88 12.55
CA VAL A 152 -26.21 10.71 13.41
C VAL A 152 -27.20 11.87 13.25
N TRP A 153 -26.73 13.08 12.93
CA TRP A 153 -27.59 14.26 12.78
C TRP A 153 -28.42 14.21 11.52
N GLU A 154 -27.86 13.72 10.42
CA GLU A 154 -28.58 13.51 9.16
C GLU A 154 -29.63 12.41 9.29
N ALA A 155 -29.41 11.42 10.15
CA ALA A 155 -30.35 10.33 10.39
C ALA A 155 -31.53 10.71 11.30
N LEU A 156 -31.45 11.85 12.00
CA LEU A 156 -32.49 12.34 12.90
C LEU A 156 -33.38 13.44 12.27
N MET A 157 -33.03 13.90 11.06
CA MET A 157 -33.82 14.84 10.27
C MET A 157 -34.69 14.10 9.25
#